data_AF-A0A537CIP5-F1
#
_entry.id   AF-A0A537CIP5-F1
#
_cell.length_a   1.000
_cell.length_b   1.000
_cell.length_c   1.000
_cell.angle_alpha   90.00
_cell.angle_beta   90.00
_cell.angle_gamma   90.00
#
_symmetry.space_group_name_H-M   'P 1'
#
loop_
_entity.id
_entity.type
_entity.pdbx_description
1 polymer ?
#
loop_
_entity_poly.entity_id
_entity_poly.type
_entity_poly.pdbx_seq_one_letter_code
_entity_poly.pdbx_strand_id
1 'polypeptide(L)' 'MDRNFILAAALLAFAPGARAHDIPDEVRVQAFVKPEGQALKLLVRMPLKAMRDVDVPQRQGGFLDFTRVDSSLRDAVAL' A
#
# COMPACT_ATOMS: atom_id res chain seq x y z
N MET A 1 28.53 23.66 -33.93
CA MET A 1 27.70 23.04 -32.87
C MET A 1 28.64 22.26 -32.00
N ASP A 2 28.78 22.68 -30.76
CA ASP A 2 29.99 22.43 -29.99
C ASP A 2 29.88 21.08 -29.30
N ARG A 3 30.98 20.33 -29.14
CA ARG A 3 30.96 18.97 -28.56
C ARG A 3 30.27 18.92 -27.19
N ASN A 4 30.48 19.94 -26.38
CA ASN A 4 29.82 20.06 -25.07
C ASN A 4 28.30 20.25 -25.20
N PHE A 5 27.85 20.93 -26.25
CA PHE A 5 26.43 21.12 -26.54
C PHE A 5 25.75 19.81 -26.90
N ILE A 6 26.42 18.98 -27.72
CA ILE A 6 25.93 17.65 -28.10
C ILE A 6 25.86 16.74 -26.87
N LEU A 7 26.88 16.76 -26.01
CA LEU A 7 26.90 15.99 -24.76
C LEU A 7 25.79 16.40 -23.80
N ALA A 8 25.57 17.71 -23.62
CA ALA A 8 24.50 18.22 -22.77
C ALA A 8 23.12 17.84 -23.30
N ALA A 9 22.90 17.94 -24.62
CA ALA A 9 21.65 17.54 -25.25
C ALA A 9 21.39 16.03 -25.12
N ALA A 10 22.42 15.20 -25.30
CA ALA A 10 22.31 13.75 -25.11
C ALA A 10 21.98 13.40 -23.65
N LEU A 11 22.62 14.04 -22.67
CA LEU A 11 22.34 13.83 -21.25
C LEU A 11 20.89 14.20 -20.87
N LEU A 12 20.37 15.31 -21.40
CA LEU A 12 18.99 15.73 -21.17
C LEU A 12 17.98 14.79 -21.86
N ALA A 13 18.27 14.33 -23.08
CA ALA A 13 17.41 13.43 -23.83
C ALA A 13 17.28 12.04 -23.19
N PHE A 14 18.31 11.59 -22.46
CA PHE A 14 18.34 10.31 -21.76
C PHE A 14 18.15 10.42 -20.25
N ALA A 15 17.82 11.60 -19.73
CA ALA A 15 17.54 11.76 -18.31
C ALA A 15 16.31 10.91 -17.92
N PRO A 16 16.41 9.99 -16.94
CA PRO A 16 15.26 9.23 -16.49
C PRO A 16 14.23 10.20 -15.90
N GLY A 17 12.98 10.07 -16.31
CA GLY A 17 11.89 10.85 -15.72
C GLY A 17 11.75 10.52 -14.24
N ALA A 18 11.75 11.54 -13.38
CA ALA A 18 11.45 11.36 -11.96
C ALA A 18 10.01 10.86 -11.82
N ARG A 19 9.84 9.61 -11.39
CA ARG A 19 8.53 9.08 -10.99
C ARG A 19 8.41 9.23 -9.49
N ALA A 20 7.52 10.12 -9.05
CA ALA A 20 7.05 10.08 -7.69
C ALA A 20 6.40 8.71 -7.43
N HIS A 21 6.58 8.18 -6.23
CA HIS A 21 5.91 6.94 -5.85
C HIS A 21 4.40 7.22 -5.75
N ASP A 22 3.57 6.29 -6.23
CA ASP A 22 2.11 6.41 -6.12
C ASP A 22 1.72 6.38 -4.63
N ILE A 23 1.38 7.55 -4.10
CA ILE A 23 0.66 7.71 -2.83
C ILE A 23 -0.81 7.88 -3.18
N PRO A 24 -1.72 7.04 -2.66
CA PRO A 24 -3.14 7.26 -2.86
C PRO A 24 -3.60 8.53 -2.13
N ASP A 25 -4.31 9.42 -2.82
CA ASP A 25 -4.89 10.63 -2.23
C ASP A 25 -5.92 10.30 -1.13
N GLU A 26 -6.59 9.14 -1.24
CA GLU A 26 -7.57 8.65 -0.28
C GLU A 26 -7.47 7.13 -0.09
N VAL A 27 -7.65 6.68 1.15
CA VAL A 27 -7.85 5.27 1.50
C VAL A 27 -9.22 5.10 2.14
N ARG A 28 -10.09 4.30 1.50
CA ARG A 28 -11.43 4.02 2.02
C ARG A 28 -11.50 2.69 2.74
N VAL A 29 -11.87 2.74 4.02
CA VAL A 29 -12.22 1.57 4.83
C VAL A 29 -13.73 1.45 4.89
N GLN A 30 -14.25 0.25 4.67
CA GLN A 30 -15.68 -0.05 4.76
C GLN A 30 -15.90 -1.11 5.83
N ALA A 31 -16.81 -0.86 6.76
CA ALA A 31 -17.21 -1.79 7.80
C ALA A 31 -18.72 -2.02 7.75
N PHE A 32 -19.13 -3.28 7.79
CA PHE A 32 -20.54 -3.68 7.89
C PHE A 32 -20.73 -4.48 9.16
N VAL A 33 -21.77 -4.16 9.93
CA VAL A 33 -22.11 -4.83 11.18
C VAL A 33 -23.49 -5.44 11.06
N LYS A 34 -23.61 -6.71 11.46
CA LYS A 34 -24.88 -7.41 11.60
C LYS A 34 -24.98 -8.01 13.01
N PRO A 35 -25.96 -7.58 13.83
CA PRO A 35 -26.25 -8.23 15.10
C PRO A 35 -26.77 -9.66 14.90
N GLU A 36 -26.28 -10.60 15.71
CA GLU A 36 -26.71 -12.00 15.75
C GLU A 36 -26.85 -12.46 17.20
N GLY A 37 -27.98 -12.11 17.83
CA GLY A 37 -28.25 -12.41 19.23
C GLY A 37 -27.26 -11.70 20.15
N GLN A 38 -26.40 -12.48 20.82
CA GLN A 38 -25.33 -11.97 21.69
C GLN A 38 -23.99 -11.76 20.96
N ALA A 39 -23.93 -11.99 19.64
CA ALA A 39 -22.72 -11.81 18.83
C ALA A 39 -22.92 -10.75 17.75
N LEU A 40 -21.81 -10.24 17.20
CA LEU A 40 -21.80 -9.37 16.04
C LEU A 40 -21.03 -10.06 14.90
N LYS A 41 -21.62 -10.08 13.70
CA LYS A 41 -20.87 -10.33 12.48
C LYS A 41 -20.35 -9.02 11.92
N LEU A 42 -19.04 -8.87 11.90
CA LEU A 42 -18.33 -7.73 11.35
C LEU A 42 -17.64 -8.13 10.04
N LEU A 43 -17.84 -7.34 8.99
CA LEU A 43 -17.07 -7.43 7.76
C LEU A 43 -16.33 -6.12 7.55
N VAL A 44 -14.99 -6.18 7.46
CA VAL A 44 -14.16 -5.02 7.16
C VAL A 44 -13.45 -5.23 5.82
N ARG A 45 -13.51 -4.22 4.96
CA ARG A 45 -12.78 -4.16 3.68
C ARG A 45 -11.88 -2.93 3.70
N MET A 46 -10.59 -3.16 3.54
CA MET A 46 -9.56 -2.13 3.45
C MET A 46 -8.54 -2.48 2.36
N PRO A 47 -7.96 -1.49 1.67
CA PRO A 47 -6.90 -1.74 0.71
C PRO A 47 -5.56 -1.91 1.45
N LEU A 48 -5.25 -3.12 1.92
CA LEU A 48 -3.99 -3.41 2.64
C LEU A 48 -2.74 -3.00 1.85
N LYS A 49 -2.80 -2.99 0.51
CA LYS A 49 -1.74 -2.48 -0.37
C LYS A 49 -1.35 -1.01 -0.14
N ALA A 50 -2.24 -0.22 0.49
CA ALA A 50 -1.94 1.16 0.85
C ALA A 50 -1.18 1.27 2.18
N MET A 51 -1.18 0.22 3.00
CA MET A 51 -0.46 0.13 4.28
C MET A 51 0.91 -0.51 4.02
N ARG A 52 1.80 0.25 3.37
CA ARG A 52 3.03 -0.27 2.76
C ARG A 52 4.16 -0.53 3.75
N ASP A 53 4.06 0.03 4.95
CA ASP A 53 5.12 -0.02 5.96
C ASP A 53 5.09 -1.32 6.78
N VAL A 54 4.07 -2.15 6.58
CA VAL A 54 3.88 -3.41 7.31
C VAL A 54 3.49 -4.53 6.35
N ASP A 55 4.21 -5.63 6.41
CA ASP A 55 3.84 -6.85 5.69
C ASP A 55 2.68 -7.55 6.40
N VAL A 56 1.47 -7.38 5.87
CA VAL A 56 0.25 -7.98 6.41
C VAL A 56 -0.02 -9.33 5.73
N PRO A 57 0.00 -10.46 6.48
CA PRO A 57 -0.18 -11.79 5.91
C PRO A 57 -1.61 -11.98 5.38
N GLN A 58 -1.69 -12.51 4.16
CA GLN A 58 -2.97 -12.77 3.49
C GLN A 58 -3.12 -14.26 3.15
N ARG A 59 -4.35 -14.75 3.19
CA ARG A 59 -4.77 -16.05 2.65
C ARG A 59 -5.05 -15.93 1.15
N GLN A 60 -5.22 -17.08 0.49
CA GLN A 60 -5.67 -17.11 -0.90
C GLN A 60 -6.97 -16.29 -1.05
N GLY A 61 -7.03 -15.44 -2.08
CA GLY A 61 -8.15 -14.52 -2.30
C GLY A 61 -8.05 -13.16 -1.61
N GLY A 62 -6.92 -12.86 -0.94
CA GLY A 62 -6.64 -11.51 -0.42
C GLY A 62 -7.29 -11.19 0.93
N PHE A 63 -7.77 -12.21 1.65
CA PHE A 63 -8.28 -12.05 3.01
C PHE A 63 -7.14 -12.03 4.02
N LEU A 64 -7.30 -11.26 5.10
CA LEU A 64 -6.37 -11.25 6.22
C LEU A 64 -6.23 -12.66 6.82
N ASP A 65 -4.98 -13.06 7.08
CA ASP A 65 -4.69 -14.30 7.78
C ASP A 65 -4.51 -14.06 9.28
N PHE A 66 -5.62 -14.13 10.03
CA PHE A 66 -5.63 -13.91 11.48
C PHE A 66 -4.75 -14.89 12.26
N THR A 67 -4.36 -16.04 11.68
CA THR A 67 -3.49 -17.00 12.37
C THR A 67 -2.03 -16.56 12.40
N ARG A 68 -1.64 -15.59 11.56
CA ARG A 68 -0.25 -15.12 11.40
C ARG A 68 -0.07 -13.62 11.60
N VAL A 69 -1.16 -12.86 11.81
CA VAL A 69 -1.15 -11.38 11.75
C VAL A 69 -0.59 -10.70 13.01
N ASP A 70 -0.44 -11.42 14.11
CA ASP A 70 -0.14 -10.80 15.42
C ASP A 70 1.15 -9.97 15.45
N SER A 71 2.23 -10.40 14.77
CA SER A 71 3.46 -9.61 14.69
C SER A 71 3.24 -8.35 13.86
N SER A 72 2.65 -8.49 12.67
CA SER A 72 2.35 -7.37 11.78
C SER A 72 1.48 -6.31 12.45
N LEU A 73 0.49 -6.72 13.25
CA LEU A 73 -0.35 -5.77 14.00
C LEU A 73 0.44 -4.99 15.06
N ARG A 74 1.40 -5.64 15.73
CA ARG A 74 2.28 -4.96 16.69
C ARG A 74 3.19 -3.96 16.00
N ASP A 75 3.77 -4.33 14.87
CA ASP A 75 4.62 -3.45 14.08
C ASP A 75 3.83 -2.23 13.55
N ALA A 76 2.59 -2.45 13.09
CA ALA A 76 1.71 -1.37 12.59
C ALA A 76 1.32 -0.32 13.64
N VAL A 77 1.34 -0.67 14.93
CA VAL A 77 1.00 0.25 16.03
C VAL A 77 2.24 0.98 16.55
N ALA A 78 3.45 0.47 16.29
CA ALA A 78 4.70 1.03 16.76
C ALA A 78 5.32 2.07 15.82
N LEU A 79 4.85 2.14 14.56
CA LEU A 79 5.21 3.14 13.54
C LEU A 79 4.41 4.44 13.74
#